data_AF-A0A3M3J889-F1
#
_entry.id   AF-A0A3M3J889-F1
#
_cell.length_a   1.000
_cell.length_b   1.000
_cell.length_c   1.000
_cell.angle_alpha   90.00
_cell.angle_beta   90.00
_cell.angle_gamma   90.00
#
_symmetry.space_group_name_H-M   'P 1'
#
loop_
_entity.id
_entity.type
_entity.pdbx_description
1 polymer ?
#
loop_
_entity_poly.entity_id
_entity_poly.type
_entity_poly.pdbx_seq_one_letter_code
_entity_poly.pdbx_strand_id
1 'polypeptide(L)'
;RNAADTASISPSSCNNGMVCSTWPSPQDATTFANRVLGEQQQRTCEGCTKTTSTAGVGLTPLIQESYDSKLKALQELISGNKSLTQENLSQASSNSLPVTRGVVEALRSEHDQDILAKRLASELALSDVLGKELLLQRTLFTGSKEPNIAANDVAQQAVSQQNNNLQQEIDNLKTELDMRRNLASNSPTAILQRAQIRRDGSKGIFQGDPTPDRLDQLQSPKKED
;
A
#
# COMPACT_ATOMS: atom_id res chain seq x y z
N ARG A 1 -16.65 -13.39 23.70
CA ARG A 1 -16.62 -14.65 22.92
C ARG A 1 -15.65 -15.60 23.60
N ASN A 2 -15.83 -16.92 23.50
CA ASN A 2 -14.85 -17.88 24.02
C ASN A 2 -13.57 -17.78 23.16
N ALA A 3 -12.38 -18.00 23.74
CA ALA A 3 -11.12 -18.02 23.01
C ALA A 3 -11.07 -19.08 21.89
N ALA A 4 -11.85 -20.16 22.00
CA ALA A 4 -11.92 -21.22 20.99
C ALA A 4 -13.06 -21.04 19.96
N ASP A 5 -13.81 -19.94 20.02
CA ASP A 5 -14.91 -19.66 19.08
C ASP A 5 -14.34 -19.25 17.71
N THR A 6 -14.66 -20.02 16.67
CA THR A 6 -14.21 -19.80 15.28
C THR A 6 -15.30 -19.23 14.37
N ALA A 7 -16.51 -18.98 14.88
CA ALA A 7 -17.62 -18.57 14.05
C ALA A 7 -17.43 -17.15 13.49
N SER A 8 -17.94 -16.93 12.27
CA SER A 8 -17.91 -15.63 11.61
C SER A 8 -18.57 -14.53 12.45
N ILE A 9 -18.07 -13.31 12.31
CA ILE A 9 -18.57 -12.10 12.96
C ILE A 9 -19.47 -11.39 11.95
N SER A 10 -20.75 -11.20 12.28
CA SER A 10 -21.65 -10.44 11.41
C SER A 10 -21.23 -8.96 11.36
N PRO A 11 -21.53 -8.23 10.26
CA PRO A 11 -21.21 -6.81 10.16
C PRO A 11 -21.78 -5.96 11.30
N SER A 12 -22.99 -6.29 11.78
CA SER A 12 -23.62 -5.60 12.91
C SER A 12 -22.91 -5.86 14.24
N SER A 13 -22.42 -7.09 14.45
CA SER A 13 -21.62 -7.44 15.64
C SER A 13 -20.19 -6.91 15.58
N CYS A 14 -19.65 -6.69 14.37
CA CYS A 14 -18.33 -6.11 14.19
C CYS A 14 -18.26 -4.64 14.63
N ASN A 15 -19.37 -3.90 14.55
CA ASN A 15 -19.49 -2.50 14.97
C ASN A 15 -18.33 -1.61 14.49
N ASN A 16 -17.99 -1.72 13.20
CA ASN A 16 -16.87 -1.02 12.55
C ASN A 16 -15.48 -1.31 13.17
N GLY A 17 -15.33 -2.44 13.86
CA GLY A 17 -14.04 -2.90 14.37
C GLY A 17 -13.08 -3.27 13.24
N MET A 18 -11.84 -2.78 13.32
CA MET A 18 -10.84 -2.96 12.26
C MET A 18 -10.41 -4.42 12.06
N VAL A 19 -10.33 -5.20 13.14
CA VAL A 19 -9.97 -6.63 13.10
C VAL A 19 -11.03 -7.43 12.34
N CYS A 20 -12.31 -7.27 12.71
CA CYS A 20 -13.40 -8.01 12.10
C CYS A 20 -13.79 -7.52 10.71
N SER A 21 -13.48 -6.26 10.36
CA SER A 21 -13.63 -5.77 8.98
C SER A 21 -12.54 -6.32 8.05
N THR A 22 -11.35 -6.63 8.60
CA THR A 22 -10.24 -7.23 7.85
C THR A 22 -10.37 -8.75 7.76
N TRP A 23 -10.73 -9.39 8.88
CA TRP A 23 -10.94 -10.83 8.99
C TRP A 23 -12.34 -11.11 9.54
N PRO A 24 -13.31 -11.44 8.68
CA PRO A 24 -14.69 -11.71 9.09
C PRO A 24 -14.82 -12.88 10.08
N SER A 25 -13.82 -13.75 10.16
CA SER A 25 -13.76 -14.83 11.16
C SER A 25 -12.35 -14.97 11.77
N PRO A 26 -12.24 -15.56 12.98
CA PRO A 26 -10.95 -15.96 13.54
C PRO A 26 -10.16 -16.89 12.60
N GLN A 27 -10.85 -17.72 11.82
CA GLN A 27 -10.21 -18.60 10.85
C GLN A 27 -9.55 -17.83 9.70
N ASP A 28 -10.13 -16.71 9.26
CA ASP A 28 -9.51 -15.86 8.23
C ASP A 28 -8.23 -15.22 8.76
N ALA A 29 -8.21 -14.78 10.02
CA ALA A 29 -7.02 -14.24 10.67
C ALA A 29 -5.93 -15.32 10.82
N THR A 30 -6.29 -16.53 11.24
CA THR A 30 -5.36 -17.67 11.32
C THR A 30 -4.81 -18.06 9.96
N THR A 31 -5.66 -18.09 8.93
CA THR A 31 -5.23 -18.43 7.56
C THR A 31 -4.21 -17.40 7.06
N PHE A 32 -4.46 -16.11 7.29
CA PHE A 32 -3.51 -15.06 6.96
C PHE A 32 -2.21 -15.21 7.75
N ALA A 33 -2.29 -15.37 9.08
CA ALA A 33 -1.13 -15.53 9.95
C ALA A 33 -0.24 -16.71 9.55
N ASN A 34 -0.84 -17.87 9.26
CA ASN A 34 -0.12 -19.07 8.84
C ASN A 34 0.56 -18.88 7.48
N ARG A 35 -0.04 -18.11 6.56
CA ARG A 35 0.62 -17.78 5.29
C ARG A 35 1.83 -16.90 5.50
N VAL A 36 1.76 -15.92 6.40
CA VAL A 36 2.86 -14.99 6.67
C VAL A 36 3.97 -15.66 7.48
N LEU A 37 3.64 -16.15 8.67
CA LEU A 37 4.57 -16.57 9.71
C LEU A 37 4.88 -18.07 9.65
N GLY A 38 4.06 -18.84 8.93
CA GLY A 38 4.01 -20.29 9.06
C GLY A 38 3.20 -20.74 10.27
N GLU A 39 3.20 -22.04 10.51
CA GLU A 39 2.54 -22.66 11.65
C GLU A 39 3.58 -23.42 12.49
N GLN A 40 3.46 -23.34 13.81
CA GLN A 40 4.22 -24.17 14.72
C GLN A 40 3.29 -24.78 15.77
N GLN A 41 3.16 -26.10 15.74
CA GLN A 41 2.39 -26.86 16.71
C GLN A 41 3.32 -27.38 17.80
N GLN A 42 3.08 -26.96 19.04
CA GLN A 42 3.81 -27.44 20.21
C GLN A 42 2.92 -28.40 21.00
N ARG A 43 3.42 -29.60 21.26
CA ARG A 43 2.74 -30.64 22.04
C ARG A 43 3.47 -30.88 23.34
N THR A 44 2.71 -31.00 24.43
CA THR A 44 3.23 -31.21 25.79
C THR A 44 3.28 -32.68 26.21
N CYS A 45 3.00 -33.63 25.30
CA CYS A 45 3.03 -35.07 25.60
C CYS A 45 4.46 -35.63 25.76
N GLU A 46 4.59 -36.70 26.58
CA GLU A 46 5.81 -37.51 26.68
C GLU A 46 5.86 -38.55 25.55
N GLY A 47 7.03 -38.70 24.90
CA GLY A 47 7.26 -39.70 23.83
C GLY A 47 6.67 -39.36 22.45
N CYS A 48 6.02 -38.20 22.28
CA CYS A 48 5.49 -37.74 21.01
C CYS A 48 6.44 -36.74 20.32
N THR A 49 6.28 -36.55 19.00
CA THR A 49 6.91 -35.43 18.29
C THR A 49 6.39 -34.12 18.90
N LYS A 50 7.27 -33.42 19.64
CA LYS A 50 6.91 -32.23 20.43
C LYS A 50 6.66 -31.00 19.58
N THR A 51 7.28 -30.91 18.41
CA THR A 51 7.17 -29.75 17.53
C THR A 51 6.95 -30.18 16.09
N THR A 52 5.87 -29.69 15.48
CA THR A 52 5.64 -29.77 14.04
C THR A 52 5.60 -28.34 13.50
N SER A 53 6.24 -28.08 12.36
CA SER A 53 6.25 -26.75 11.76
C SER A 53 5.96 -26.81 10.27
N THR A 54 5.19 -25.83 9.81
CA THR A 54 4.88 -25.55 8.41
C THR A 54 5.44 -24.17 8.10
N ALA A 55 6.24 -24.05 7.04
CA ALA A 55 6.81 -22.76 6.65
C ALA A 55 5.73 -21.83 6.08
N GLY A 56 5.83 -20.54 6.42
CA GLY A 56 5.08 -19.48 5.75
C GLY A 56 5.66 -19.16 4.37
N VAL A 57 4.86 -18.48 3.55
CA VAL A 57 5.28 -17.93 2.26
C VAL A 57 5.84 -16.51 2.36
N GLY A 58 5.72 -15.87 3.54
CA GLY A 58 6.14 -14.49 3.78
C GLY A 58 5.23 -13.44 3.15
N LEU A 59 5.67 -12.18 3.15
CA LEU A 59 4.85 -11.05 2.69
C LEU A 59 4.87 -10.83 1.18
N THR A 60 5.98 -11.16 0.52
CA THR A 60 6.17 -10.89 -0.92
C THR A 60 5.06 -11.50 -1.79
N PRO A 61 4.65 -12.77 -1.62
CA PRO A 61 3.56 -13.35 -2.40
C PRO A 61 2.21 -12.67 -2.13
N LEU A 62 1.95 -12.27 -0.88
CA LEU A 62 0.72 -11.57 -0.50
C LEU A 62 0.64 -10.17 -1.11
N ILE A 63 1.78 -9.49 -1.22
CA ILE A 63 1.89 -8.19 -1.90
C ILE A 63 1.61 -8.35 -3.39
N GLN A 64 2.14 -9.39 -4.02
CA GLN A 64 1.88 -9.65 -5.43
C GLN A 64 0.40 -9.97 -5.70
N GLU A 65 -0.22 -10.82 -4.88
CA GLU A 65 -1.66 -11.11 -4.97
C GLU A 65 -2.51 -9.85 -4.77
N SER A 66 -2.15 -9.01 -3.79
CA SER A 66 -2.81 -7.74 -3.56
C SER A 66 -2.62 -6.81 -4.76
N TYR A 67 -1.42 -6.73 -5.32
CA TYR A 67 -1.13 -5.95 -6.52
C TYR A 67 -2.01 -6.35 -7.70
N ASP A 68 -2.07 -7.65 -8.02
CA ASP A 68 -2.85 -8.14 -9.15
C ASP A 68 -4.34 -7.85 -8.96
N SER A 69 -4.85 -8.03 -7.74
CA SER A 69 -6.23 -7.69 -7.37
C SER A 69 -6.53 -6.20 -7.49
N LYS A 70 -5.67 -5.33 -6.93
CA LYS A 70 -5.84 -3.87 -6.96
C LYS A 70 -5.70 -3.32 -8.38
N LEU A 71 -4.75 -3.82 -9.17
CA LEU A 71 -4.57 -3.43 -10.55
C LEU A 71 -5.80 -3.78 -11.39
N LYS A 72 -6.31 -5.01 -11.25
CA LYS A 72 -7.53 -5.43 -11.94
C LYS A 72 -8.72 -4.54 -11.58
N ALA A 73 -8.92 -4.27 -10.28
CA ALA A 73 -9.99 -3.39 -9.83
C ALA A 73 -9.85 -1.97 -10.41
N LEU A 74 -8.64 -1.40 -10.41
CA LEU A 74 -8.37 -0.09 -11.03
C LEU A 74 -8.64 -0.11 -12.53
N GLN A 75 -8.22 -1.15 -13.26
CA GLN A 75 -8.44 -1.26 -14.70
C GLN A 75 -9.93 -1.35 -15.05
N GLU A 76 -10.71 -2.14 -14.30
CA GLU A 76 -12.17 -2.23 -14.47
C GLU A 76 -12.87 -0.89 -14.22
N LEU A 77 -12.39 -0.12 -13.25
CA LEU A 77 -12.89 1.22 -12.97
C LEU A 77 -12.47 2.22 -14.06
N ILE A 78 -11.22 2.22 -14.51
CA ILE A 78 -10.71 3.14 -15.54
C ILE A 78 -11.40 2.87 -16.88
N SER A 79 -11.52 1.61 -17.31
CA SER A 79 -12.15 1.25 -18.59
C SER A 79 -13.67 1.47 -18.61
N GLY A 80 -14.29 1.66 -17.44
CA GLY A 80 -15.74 1.80 -17.30
C GLY A 80 -16.50 0.47 -17.27
N ASN A 81 -15.80 -0.68 -17.19
CA ASN A 81 -16.42 -2.00 -16.99
C ASN A 81 -17.16 -2.09 -15.65
N LYS A 82 -16.70 -1.33 -14.64
CA LYS A 82 -17.38 -1.14 -13.36
C LYS A 82 -17.73 0.34 -13.16
N SER A 83 -18.91 0.57 -12.59
CA SER A 83 -19.36 1.91 -12.21
C SER A 83 -18.60 2.44 -10.98
N LEU A 84 -18.47 3.76 -10.87
CA LEU A 84 -17.77 4.46 -9.77
C LEU A 84 -18.64 4.53 -8.49
N THR A 85 -19.14 3.38 -8.04
CA THR A 85 -19.84 3.20 -6.77
C THR A 85 -18.85 3.09 -5.62
N GLN A 86 -19.30 3.38 -4.40
CA GLN A 86 -18.46 3.27 -3.20
C GLN A 86 -17.90 1.85 -3.01
N GLU A 87 -18.69 0.83 -3.35
CA GLU A 87 -18.28 -0.58 -3.27
C GLU A 87 -17.17 -0.93 -4.25
N ASN A 88 -17.27 -0.50 -5.51
CA ASN A 88 -16.22 -0.78 -6.49
C ASN A 88 -14.95 0.02 -6.18
N LEU A 89 -15.09 1.26 -5.70
CA LEU A 89 -13.96 2.09 -5.27
C LEU A 89 -13.24 1.48 -4.05
N SER A 90 -13.98 0.92 -3.08
CA SER A 90 -13.37 0.28 -1.91
C SER A 90 -12.59 -0.98 -2.26
N GLN A 91 -13.01 -1.74 -3.28
CA GLN A 91 -12.23 -2.89 -3.79
C GLN A 91 -10.84 -2.48 -4.31
N ALA A 92 -10.75 -1.33 -5.00
CA ALA A 92 -9.48 -0.77 -5.45
C ALA A 92 -8.72 -0.01 -4.36
N SER A 93 -9.33 0.30 -3.22
CA SER A 93 -8.73 1.10 -2.14
C SER A 93 -7.93 0.24 -1.15
N SER A 94 -7.08 0.88 -0.35
CA SER A 94 -6.61 0.32 0.93
C SER A 94 -7.11 1.19 2.09
N ASN A 95 -7.04 0.68 3.33
CA ASN A 95 -7.52 1.43 4.50
C ASN A 95 -6.85 2.80 4.68
N SER A 96 -5.58 2.93 4.29
CA SER A 96 -4.81 4.17 4.41
C SER A 96 -4.70 4.97 3.10
N LEU A 97 -5.06 4.38 1.97
CA LEU A 97 -5.05 5.04 0.65
C LEU A 97 -6.40 4.78 -0.05
N PRO A 98 -7.41 5.63 0.18
CA PRO A 98 -8.70 5.51 -0.49
C PRO A 98 -8.59 5.95 -1.96
N VAL A 99 -9.08 5.11 -2.87
CA VAL A 99 -9.29 5.45 -4.27
C VAL A 99 -10.66 6.12 -4.39
N THR A 100 -10.68 7.39 -4.78
CA THR A 100 -11.92 8.15 -4.94
C THR A 100 -12.32 8.24 -6.40
N ARG A 101 -13.57 8.67 -6.66
CA ARG A 101 -14.04 8.96 -8.02
C ARG A 101 -13.09 9.91 -8.77
N GLY A 102 -12.67 10.99 -8.12
CA GLY A 102 -11.78 11.99 -8.72
C GLY A 102 -10.42 11.42 -9.12
N VAL A 103 -9.89 10.46 -8.34
CA VAL A 103 -8.64 9.75 -8.71
C VAL A 103 -8.83 8.93 -9.98
N VAL A 104 -9.93 8.18 -10.10
CA VAL A 104 -10.21 7.37 -11.30
C VAL A 104 -10.46 8.26 -12.52
N GLU A 105 -11.21 9.35 -12.35
CA GLU A 105 -11.47 10.30 -13.43
C GLU A 105 -10.19 11.00 -13.90
N ALA A 106 -9.31 11.38 -12.98
CA ALA A 106 -7.99 11.91 -13.31
C ALA A 106 -7.17 10.88 -14.11
N LEU A 107 -7.11 9.63 -13.65
CA LEU A 107 -6.38 8.56 -14.36
C LEU A 107 -6.92 8.33 -15.78
N ARG A 108 -8.24 8.39 -15.99
CA ARG A 108 -8.85 8.27 -17.34
C ARG A 108 -8.44 9.38 -18.31
N SER A 109 -8.11 10.57 -17.78
CA SER A 109 -7.71 11.72 -18.59
C SER A 109 -6.22 11.73 -18.94
N GLU A 110 -5.42 10.86 -18.31
CA GLU A 110 -3.98 10.78 -18.52
C GLU A 110 -3.61 9.92 -19.73
N HIS A 111 -2.60 10.34 -20.48
CA HIS A 111 -2.11 9.57 -21.63
C HIS A 111 -1.48 8.24 -21.20
N ASP A 112 -0.69 8.26 -20.13
CA ASP A 112 0.03 7.10 -19.59
C ASP A 112 -0.76 6.37 -18.50
N GLN A 113 -2.09 6.30 -18.62
CA GLN A 113 -2.99 5.77 -17.60
C GLN A 113 -2.62 4.35 -17.11
N ASP A 114 -2.10 3.48 -17.98
CA ASP A 114 -1.71 2.11 -17.61
C ASP A 114 -0.48 2.10 -16.67
N ILE A 115 0.51 2.94 -16.94
CA ILE A 115 1.71 3.06 -16.10
C ILE A 115 1.33 3.65 -14.74
N LEU A 116 0.49 4.70 -14.75
CA LEU A 116 0.01 5.34 -13.52
C LEU A 116 -0.86 4.38 -12.69
N ALA A 117 -1.73 3.60 -13.32
CA ALA A 117 -2.56 2.59 -12.66
C ALA A 117 -1.71 1.48 -12.03
N LYS A 118 -0.69 0.97 -12.75
CA LYS A 118 0.26 -0.01 -12.21
C LYS A 118 1.03 0.53 -11.00
N ARG A 119 1.47 1.78 -11.06
CA ARG A 119 2.17 2.40 -9.93
C ARG A 119 1.26 2.59 -8.73
N LEU A 120 0.05 3.11 -8.94
CA LEU A 120 -0.95 3.25 -7.88
C LEU A 120 -1.31 1.89 -7.27
N ALA A 121 -1.54 0.86 -8.09
CA ALA A 121 -1.79 -0.50 -7.62
C ALA A 121 -0.67 -1.03 -6.73
N SER A 122 0.59 -0.76 -7.08
CA SER A 122 1.74 -1.15 -6.26
C SER A 122 1.77 -0.45 -4.91
N GLU A 123 1.46 0.84 -4.84
CA GLU A 123 1.39 1.58 -3.58
C GLU A 123 0.21 1.11 -2.71
N LEU A 124 -0.94 0.87 -3.33
CA LEU A 124 -2.13 0.34 -2.67
C LEU A 124 -1.90 -1.06 -2.09
N ALA A 125 -1.23 -1.94 -2.85
CA ALA A 125 -0.96 -3.31 -2.43
C ALA A 125 -0.04 -3.37 -1.21
N LEU A 126 1.08 -2.63 -1.25
CA LEU A 126 1.99 -2.52 -0.10
C LEU A 126 1.28 -1.94 1.12
N SER A 127 0.49 -0.88 0.92
CA SER A 127 -0.26 -0.24 1.99
C SER A 127 -1.33 -1.14 2.60
N ASP A 128 -1.99 -1.98 1.79
CA ASP A 128 -3.00 -2.94 2.24
C ASP A 128 -2.37 -4.06 3.08
N VAL A 129 -1.27 -4.66 2.60
CA VAL A 129 -0.56 -5.72 3.33
C VAL A 129 0.04 -5.18 4.62
N LEU A 130 0.70 -4.02 4.59
CA LEU A 130 1.25 -3.39 5.80
C LEU A 130 0.16 -3.14 6.86
N GLY A 131 -1.03 -2.70 6.43
CA GLY A 131 -2.17 -2.51 7.33
C GLY A 131 -2.62 -3.82 8.00
N LYS A 132 -2.66 -4.91 7.23
CA LYS A 132 -2.98 -6.26 7.74
C LYS A 132 -1.91 -6.77 8.70
N GLU A 133 -0.62 -6.56 8.42
CA GLU A 133 0.48 -6.97 9.30
C GLU A 133 0.45 -6.25 10.64
N LEU A 134 0.27 -4.92 10.65
CA LEU A 134 0.14 -4.15 11.88
C LEU A 134 -1.06 -4.62 12.72
N LEU A 135 -2.13 -5.05 12.07
CA LEU A 135 -3.30 -5.60 12.74
C LEU A 135 -3.06 -7.01 13.27
N LEU A 136 -2.30 -7.83 12.53
CA LEU A 136 -1.90 -9.16 12.95
C LEU A 136 -1.00 -9.08 14.19
N GLN A 137 -0.01 -8.18 14.18
CA GLN A 137 0.88 -7.95 15.31
C GLN A 137 0.10 -7.58 16.59
N ARG A 138 -0.88 -6.68 16.49
CA ARG A 138 -1.77 -6.31 17.62
C ARG A 138 -2.61 -7.49 18.08
N THR A 139 -3.12 -8.28 17.13
CA THR A 139 -3.90 -9.49 17.42
C THR A 139 -3.06 -10.53 18.17
N LEU A 140 -1.83 -10.81 17.72
CA LEU A 140 -0.90 -11.72 18.38
C LEU A 140 -0.50 -11.23 19.77
N PHE A 141 -0.20 -9.93 19.91
CA PHE A 141 0.11 -9.34 21.21
C PHE A 141 -1.05 -9.46 22.20
N THR A 142 -2.28 -9.25 21.73
CA THR A 142 -3.49 -9.42 22.55
C THR A 142 -3.70 -10.90 22.89
N GLY A 143 -3.51 -11.81 21.93
CA GLY A 143 -3.60 -13.26 22.14
C GLY A 143 -2.56 -13.80 23.13
N SER A 144 -1.39 -13.16 23.21
CA SER A 144 -0.36 -13.48 24.21
C SER A 144 -0.82 -13.22 25.65
N LYS A 145 -1.86 -12.41 25.85
CA LYS A 145 -2.44 -12.11 27.16
C LYS A 145 -3.61 -13.04 27.54
N GLU A 146 -3.98 -13.96 26.66
CA GLU A 146 -4.99 -14.96 26.97
C GLU A 146 -4.48 -15.91 28.08
N PRO A 147 -5.25 -16.22 29.13
CA PRO A 147 -4.76 -16.96 30.30
C PRO A 147 -4.03 -18.29 30.01
N ASN A 148 -4.48 -19.07 29.03
CA ASN A 148 -3.87 -20.35 28.68
C ASN A 148 -2.51 -20.16 27.98
N ILE A 149 -2.32 -19.04 27.29
CA ILE A 149 -1.06 -18.66 26.65
C ILE A 149 -0.14 -17.94 27.65
N ALA A 150 -0.70 -17.05 28.49
CA ALA A 150 0.03 -16.28 29.50
C ALA A 150 0.65 -17.16 30.60
N ALA A 151 0.00 -18.27 30.95
CA ALA A 151 0.50 -19.23 31.93
C ALA A 151 1.52 -20.24 31.36
N ASN A 152 1.85 -20.17 30.06
CA ASN A 152 2.71 -21.14 29.38
C ASN A 152 3.95 -20.45 28.78
N ASP A 153 5.12 -20.66 29.40
CA ASP A 153 6.38 -20.04 28.97
C ASP A 153 6.78 -20.42 27.54
N VAL A 154 6.53 -21.67 27.11
CA VAL A 154 6.83 -22.13 25.74
C VAL A 154 5.96 -21.37 24.74
N ALA A 155 4.69 -21.16 25.06
CA ALA A 155 3.77 -20.39 24.23
C ALA A 155 4.16 -18.90 24.19
N GLN A 156 4.53 -18.29 25.33
CA GLN A 156 5.02 -16.91 25.38
C GLN A 156 6.28 -16.70 24.52
N GLN A 157 7.24 -17.62 24.62
CA GLN A 157 8.47 -17.56 23.83
C GLN A 157 8.18 -17.68 22.34
N ALA A 158 7.31 -18.62 21.94
CA ALA A 158 6.91 -18.78 20.54
C ALA A 158 6.22 -17.53 19.99
N VAL A 159 5.27 -16.94 20.74
CA VAL A 159 4.60 -15.69 20.33
C VAL A 159 5.58 -14.52 20.24
N SER A 160 6.51 -14.41 21.19
CA SER A 160 7.56 -13.38 21.17
C SER A 160 8.47 -13.50 19.95
N GLN A 161 8.91 -14.71 19.62
CA GLN A 161 9.72 -14.97 18.44
C GLN A 161 8.98 -14.59 17.15
N GLN A 162 7.72 -14.98 17.03
CA GLN A 162 6.92 -14.64 15.84
C GLN A 162 6.65 -13.14 15.72
N ASN A 163 6.41 -12.44 16.84
CA ASN A 163 6.27 -10.98 16.83
C ASN A 163 7.57 -10.28 16.40
N ASN A 164 8.74 -10.79 16.78
CA ASN A 164 10.02 -10.23 16.36
C ASN A 164 10.27 -10.43 14.86
N ASN A 165 9.97 -11.63 14.33
CA ASN A 165 10.04 -11.90 12.89
C ASN A 165 9.09 -10.98 12.12
N LEU A 166 7.85 -10.85 12.59
CA LEU A 166 6.84 -9.99 12.01
C LEU A 166 7.27 -8.51 12.02
N GLN A 167 7.88 -8.04 13.10
CA GLN A 167 8.38 -6.67 13.20
C GLN A 167 9.47 -6.39 12.16
N GLN A 168 10.39 -7.33 11.93
CA GLN A 168 11.42 -7.19 10.89
C GLN A 168 10.81 -7.09 9.50
N GLU A 169 9.81 -7.93 9.20
CA GLU A 169 9.07 -7.87 7.93
C GLU A 169 8.36 -6.53 7.75
N ILE A 170 7.71 -6.01 8.80
CA ILE A 170 7.08 -4.68 8.79
C ILE A 170 8.10 -3.57 8.50
N ASP A 171 9.27 -3.61 9.13
CA ASP A 171 10.33 -2.62 8.93
C ASP A 171 10.91 -2.69 7.51
N ASN A 172 11.04 -3.89 6.95
CA ASN A 172 11.42 -4.10 5.56
C ASN A 172 10.39 -3.49 4.60
N LEU A 173 9.10 -3.75 4.81
CA LEU A 173 8.03 -3.18 3.97
C LEU A 173 7.96 -1.66 4.06
N LYS A 174 8.14 -1.10 5.26
CA LYS A 174 8.20 0.35 5.43
C LYS A 174 9.36 0.95 4.62
N THR A 175 10.53 0.33 4.72
CA THR A 175 11.72 0.73 3.96
C THR A 175 11.48 0.65 2.46
N GLU A 176 10.85 -0.43 1.98
CA GLU A 176 10.49 -0.61 0.57
C GLU A 176 9.51 0.48 0.10
N LEU A 177 8.46 0.77 0.87
CA LEU A 177 7.48 1.81 0.54
C LEU A 177 8.13 3.19 0.46
N ASP A 178 8.99 3.53 1.41
CA ASP A 178 9.71 4.81 1.43
C ASP A 178 10.69 4.91 0.25
N MET A 179 11.41 3.83 -0.07
CA MET A 179 12.26 3.76 -1.26
C MET A 179 11.46 3.95 -2.54
N ARG A 180 10.32 3.26 -2.70
CA ARG A 180 9.44 3.40 -3.86
C ARG A 180 8.96 4.83 -4.03
N ARG A 181 8.53 5.50 -2.94
CA ARG A 181 8.11 6.92 -2.93
C ARG A 181 9.25 7.88 -3.32
N ASN A 182 10.47 7.63 -2.82
CA ASN A 182 11.64 8.43 -3.15
C ASN A 182 12.09 8.26 -4.62
N LEU A 183 12.01 7.04 -5.16
CA LEU A 183 12.29 6.81 -6.59
C LEU A 183 11.19 7.41 -7.47
N ALA A 184 9.95 7.31 -7.01
CA ALA A 184 8.76 7.88 -7.60
C ALA A 184 8.81 9.40 -7.79
N SER A 185 9.29 10.14 -6.79
CA SER A 185 9.45 11.61 -6.84
C SER A 185 10.57 12.06 -7.78
N ASN A 186 11.48 11.14 -8.14
CA ASN A 186 12.59 11.36 -9.06
C ASN A 186 12.35 10.78 -10.46
N SER A 187 11.14 10.30 -10.76
CA SER A 187 10.84 9.63 -12.03
C SER A 187 10.93 10.57 -13.24
N PRO A 188 11.10 10.03 -14.47
CA PRO A 188 11.09 10.81 -15.71
C PRO A 188 9.85 11.71 -15.86
N THR A 189 8.68 11.26 -15.40
CA THR A 189 7.44 12.07 -15.36
C THR A 189 7.57 13.28 -14.42
N ALA A 190 8.17 13.11 -13.23
CA ALA A 190 8.47 14.23 -12.33
C ALA A 190 9.57 15.14 -12.89
N ILE A 191 10.51 14.61 -13.69
CA ILE A 191 11.49 15.42 -14.44
C ILE A 191 10.78 16.22 -15.54
N LEU A 192 9.86 15.62 -16.30
CA LEU A 192 9.06 16.28 -17.33
C LEU A 192 8.14 17.35 -16.74
N GLN A 193 7.43 17.07 -15.66
CA GLN A 193 6.61 18.07 -14.95
C GLN A 193 7.48 19.22 -14.43
N ARG A 194 8.64 18.94 -13.83
CA ARG A 194 9.59 19.99 -13.44
C ARG A 194 10.09 20.79 -14.66
N ALA A 195 10.30 20.14 -15.80
CA ALA A 195 10.67 20.82 -17.04
C ALA A 195 9.54 21.68 -17.60
N GLN A 196 8.29 21.23 -17.52
CA GLN A 196 7.10 22.00 -17.90
C GLN A 196 6.90 23.20 -16.98
N ILE A 197 6.98 23.02 -15.66
CA ILE A 197 6.92 24.12 -14.68
C ILE A 197 8.04 25.13 -14.93
N ARG A 198 9.27 24.70 -15.25
CA ARG A 198 10.35 25.62 -15.65
C ARG A 198 10.04 26.37 -16.94
N ARG A 199 9.46 25.69 -17.94
CA ARG A 199 9.06 26.31 -19.21
C ARG A 199 7.93 27.33 -19.00
N ASP A 200 6.91 27.00 -18.23
CA ASP A 200 5.79 27.91 -17.96
C ASP A 200 6.20 29.06 -17.04
N GLY A 201 7.08 28.84 -16.07
CA GLY A 201 7.72 29.89 -15.29
C GLY A 201 8.61 30.81 -16.13
N SER A 202 9.25 30.28 -17.19
CA SER A 202 10.05 31.08 -18.12
C SER A 202 9.22 31.92 -19.10
N LYS A 203 7.93 31.63 -19.29
CA LYS A 203 7.02 32.49 -20.07
C LYS A 203 6.72 33.83 -19.38
N GLY A 204 7.02 33.96 -18.07
CA GLY A 204 6.87 35.19 -17.30
C GLY A 204 8.08 36.13 -17.36
N ILE A 205 9.20 35.73 -17.97
CA ILE A 205 10.33 36.64 -18.20
C ILE A 205 10.04 37.41 -19.49
N PHE A 206 9.61 38.66 -19.34
CA PHE A 206 9.44 39.59 -20.45
C PHE A 206 10.75 39.70 -21.21
N GLN A 207 10.80 39.09 -22.39
CA GLN A 207 11.93 39.19 -23.30
C GLN A 207 11.86 40.59 -23.91
N GLY A 208 12.56 41.55 -23.30
CA GLY A 208 12.86 42.83 -23.91
C GLY A 208 13.45 42.60 -25.30
N ASP A 209 13.07 43.50 -26.24
CA ASP A 209 13.35 43.46 -27.68
C ASP A 209 14.68 42.73 -28.00
N PRO A 210 14.67 41.64 -28.79
CA PRO A 210 15.87 40.85 -29.10
C PRO A 210 16.86 41.60 -29.99
N THR A 211 16.56 42.83 -30.40
CA THR A 211 17.46 43.67 -31.20
C THR A 211 18.21 44.67 -30.32
N PRO A 212 19.54 44.52 -30.14
CA PRO A 212 20.37 45.58 -29.58
C PRO A 212 20.30 46.82 -30.48
N ASP A 213 20.31 48.02 -29.90
CA ASP A 213 20.49 49.30 -30.61
C ASP A 213 19.41 49.76 -31.59
N ARG A 214 18.15 49.35 -31.42
CA ARG A 214 17.04 49.89 -32.24
C ARG A 214 16.88 51.42 -32.10
N LEU A 215 17.14 51.97 -30.90
CA LEU A 215 17.10 53.41 -30.65
C LEU A 215 18.25 54.14 -31.36
N ASP A 216 19.45 53.56 -31.38
CA ASP A 216 20.62 54.14 -32.03
C ASP A 216 20.50 54.10 -33.57
N GLN A 217 19.86 53.07 -34.12
CA GLN A 217 19.55 52.98 -35.55
C GLN A 217 18.50 54.03 -36.00
N LEU A 218 17.56 54.39 -35.12
CA LEU A 218 16.56 55.43 -35.40
C LEU A 218 17.12 56.85 -35.25
N GLN A 219 18.19 57.03 -34.46
CA GLN A 219 18.87 58.30 -34.25
C GLN A 219 20.02 58.56 -35.23
N SER A 220 20.39 57.58 -36.04
CA SER A 220 21.42 57.70 -37.07
C SER A 220 20.93 58.57 -38.23
N PRO A 221 21.63 59.67 -38.60
CA PRO A 221 21.22 60.50 -39.73
C PRO A 221 21.35 59.72 -41.04
N LYS A 222 20.29 59.79 -41.86
CA LYS A 222 20.21 59.14 -43.17
C LYS A 222 21.31 59.73 -44.08
N LYS A 223 22.28 58.91 -44.51
CA LYS A 223 23.21 59.30 -45.59
C LYS A 223 22.42 59.35 -46.90
N GLU A 224 22.27 60.55 -47.45
CA GLU A 224 21.92 60.75 -48.86
C GLU A 224 23.18 60.59 -49.71
N ASP A 225 23.07 59.67 -50.67
CA ASP A 225 23.84 59.33 -51.89
C ASP A 225 25.37 59.52 -51.90
#